data_AF-A0A7L0KN92-F1
#
_entry.id   AF-A0A7L0KN92-F1
#
_cell.length_a   1.000
_cell.length_b   1.000
_cell.length_c   1.000
_cell.angle_alpha   90.00
_cell.angle_beta   90.00
_cell.angle_gamma   90.00
#
_symmetry.space_group_name_H-M   'P 1'
#
loop_
_entity.id
_entity.type
_entity.pdbx_description
1 polymer ?
#
loop_
_entity_poly.entity_id
_entity_poly.type
_entity_poly.pdbx_seq_one_letter_code
_entity_poly.pdbx_strand_id
1 'polypeptide(L)'
;QFLLGESDVGRNRAEASRRLLAELNPDVEVTVHAGELSEDFLAAFQVSPAPRPGDATGRWHPLTALAQVVVLTESPLEEQLRVGDICHANGICFIVADAKGLAGQLFCDFGERFVVHDPAEGEPLCATVQHISQGNPGIVTCTGAEGSRGHHFGDGDLVTFSGVEGMTELNDCEPCPVRVLDAFRLEIGDTSTFSPYRCGGWVSQVRPHQEHSYEPLRQALAMPKIRVGSPMELPRCRSLHAAFRALHAFREERGRLPWPRAPEDAERVLELARSLGAQLGPLEEDVVRAFASVSAGDLCPVASFIGALAAQEALK
;
A
#
# COMPACT_ATOMS: atom_id res chain seq x y z
N GLN A 1 16.04 -15.38 -10.61
CA GLN A 1 15.01 -15.34 -11.67
C GLN A 1 14.65 -16.77 -12.08
N PHE A 2 13.43 -17.24 -11.80
CA PHE A 2 13.04 -18.65 -11.97
C PHE A 2 12.39 -18.97 -13.34
N LEU A 3 12.04 -17.94 -14.10
CA LEU A 3 11.45 -18.08 -15.44
C LEU A 3 12.48 -18.20 -16.57
N LEU A 4 13.76 -18.00 -16.27
CA LEU A 4 14.84 -18.01 -17.27
C LEU A 4 15.70 -19.26 -17.09
N GLY A 5 16.01 -19.92 -18.20
CA GLY A 5 16.95 -21.05 -18.24
C GLY A 5 18.34 -20.63 -18.72
N GLU A 6 19.29 -21.57 -18.67
CA GLU A 6 20.65 -21.36 -19.20
C GLU A 6 20.65 -21.04 -20.71
N SER A 7 19.65 -21.54 -21.44
CA SER A 7 19.45 -21.27 -22.87
C SER A 7 19.06 -19.82 -23.17
N ASP A 8 18.61 -19.05 -22.18
CA ASP A 8 18.16 -17.67 -22.37
C ASP A 8 19.25 -16.62 -22.11
N VAL A 9 20.46 -17.06 -21.74
CA VAL A 9 21.60 -16.16 -21.51
C VAL A 9 21.91 -15.36 -22.78
N GLY A 10 21.95 -14.03 -22.64
CA GLY A 10 22.18 -13.08 -23.73
C GLY A 10 20.90 -12.60 -24.42
N ARG A 11 19.73 -13.18 -24.13
CA ARG A 11 18.44 -12.70 -24.62
C ARG A 11 17.88 -11.58 -23.75
N ASN A 12 16.95 -10.80 -24.29
CA ASN A 12 16.21 -9.82 -23.50
C ASN A 12 15.36 -10.53 -22.41
N ARG A 13 15.50 -10.09 -21.15
CA ARG A 13 14.83 -10.71 -19.98
C ARG A 13 13.31 -10.67 -20.08
N ALA A 14 12.73 -9.58 -20.59
CA ALA A 14 11.29 -9.41 -20.70
C ALA A 14 10.71 -10.33 -21.79
N GLU A 15 11.36 -10.41 -22.96
CA GLU A 15 10.94 -11.30 -24.05
C GLU A 15 11.03 -12.78 -23.65
N ALA A 16 12.12 -13.18 -23.00
CA ALA A 16 12.31 -14.55 -22.56
C ALA A 16 11.30 -14.99 -21.49
N SER A 17 10.89 -14.06 -20.61
CA SER A 17 9.94 -14.37 -19.52
C SER A 17 8.46 -14.27 -19.94
N ARG A 18 8.14 -13.56 -21.03
CA ARG A 18 6.75 -13.24 -21.44
C ARG A 18 5.83 -14.44 -21.49
N ARG A 19 6.28 -15.51 -22.17
CA ARG A 19 5.45 -16.70 -22.41
C ARG A 19 5.03 -17.35 -21.10
N LEU A 20 5.99 -17.59 -20.21
CA LEU A 20 5.73 -18.27 -18.94
C LEU A 20 4.88 -17.41 -18.00
N LEU A 21 5.01 -16.08 -18.04
CA LEU A 21 4.14 -15.17 -17.29
C LEU A 21 2.68 -15.22 -17.80
N ALA A 22 2.49 -15.20 -19.11
CA ALA A 22 1.15 -15.27 -19.71
C ALA A 22 0.43 -16.60 -19.42
N GLU A 23 1.19 -17.69 -19.25
CA GLU A 23 0.64 -19.01 -18.90
C GLU A 23 0.08 -19.07 -17.45
N LEU A 24 0.44 -18.12 -16.56
CA LEU A 24 -0.05 -18.09 -15.18
C LEU A 24 -1.53 -17.69 -15.07
N ASN A 25 -1.98 -16.78 -15.93
CA ASN A 25 -3.37 -16.34 -15.96
C ASN A 25 -3.78 -15.97 -17.39
N PRO A 26 -4.55 -16.82 -18.10
CA PRO A 26 -5.00 -16.55 -19.46
C PRO A 26 -5.89 -15.31 -19.62
N ASP A 27 -6.50 -14.83 -18.54
CA ASP A 27 -7.38 -13.65 -18.55
C ASP A 27 -6.59 -12.32 -18.50
N VAL A 28 -5.27 -12.38 -18.28
CA VAL A 28 -4.38 -11.21 -18.19
C VAL A 28 -3.46 -11.16 -19.41
N GLU A 29 -3.58 -10.09 -20.20
CA GLU A 29 -2.69 -9.86 -21.34
C GLU A 29 -1.30 -9.43 -20.87
N VAL A 30 -0.26 -10.16 -21.30
CA VAL A 30 1.14 -9.85 -20.99
C VAL A 30 1.88 -9.39 -22.24
N THR A 31 2.19 -8.10 -22.29
CA THR A 31 2.95 -7.46 -23.38
C THR A 31 4.38 -7.13 -22.98
N VAL A 32 5.29 -7.05 -23.95
CA VAL A 32 6.68 -6.65 -23.73
C VAL A 32 6.94 -5.33 -24.44
N HIS A 33 7.50 -4.37 -23.71
CA HIS A 33 8.07 -3.15 -24.26
C HIS A 33 9.59 -3.20 -24.09
N ALA A 34 10.32 -3.14 -25.20
CA ALA A 34 11.78 -3.12 -25.21
C ALA A 34 12.36 -1.71 -25.50
N GLY A 35 11.49 -0.72 -25.70
CA GLY A 35 11.89 0.67 -25.95
C GLY A 35 12.16 1.45 -24.68
N GLU A 36 12.45 2.73 -24.85
CA GLU A 36 12.62 3.66 -23.73
C GLU A 36 11.30 3.93 -23.00
N LEU A 37 11.38 4.22 -21.71
CA LEU A 37 10.26 4.69 -20.89
C LEU A 37 10.04 6.19 -21.16
N SER A 38 9.48 6.51 -22.33
CA SER A 38 9.15 7.89 -22.72
C SER A 38 7.92 8.40 -21.98
N GLU A 39 7.79 9.72 -21.90
CA GLU A 39 6.59 10.38 -21.34
C GLU A 39 5.33 9.94 -22.08
N ASP A 40 5.35 9.85 -23.41
CA ASP A 40 4.20 9.39 -24.21
C ASP A 40 3.80 7.96 -23.86
N PHE A 41 4.77 7.07 -23.63
CA PHE A 41 4.50 5.69 -23.22
C PHE A 41 3.89 5.65 -21.82
N LEU A 42 4.47 6.38 -20.86
CA LEU A 42 3.96 6.45 -19.49
C LEU A 42 2.59 7.13 -19.43
N ALA A 43 2.34 8.13 -20.26
CA ALA A 43 1.08 8.85 -20.36
C ALA A 43 -0.07 7.96 -20.87
N ALA A 44 0.22 6.90 -21.62
CA ALA A 44 -0.78 5.91 -22.01
C ALA A 44 -1.38 5.17 -20.79
N PHE A 45 -0.68 5.18 -19.66
CA PHE A 45 -1.10 4.61 -18.38
C PHE A 45 -1.68 5.67 -17.43
N GLN A 46 -2.22 6.77 -17.96
CA GLN A 46 -2.94 7.76 -17.16
C GLN A 46 -4.39 7.36 -16.90
N VAL A 47 -4.80 7.51 -15.64
CA VAL A 47 -6.18 7.29 -15.23
C VAL A 47 -6.95 8.53 -15.67
N SER A 48 -7.60 8.47 -16.84
CA SER A 48 -8.55 9.52 -17.16
C SER A 48 -9.76 9.37 -16.23
N PRO A 49 -10.13 10.40 -15.44
CA PRO A 49 -11.37 10.39 -14.66
C PRO A 49 -12.62 10.51 -15.56
N ALA A 50 -12.49 10.40 -16.88
CA ALA A 50 -13.59 10.60 -17.80
C ALA A 50 -14.51 9.36 -17.85
N PRO A 51 -15.82 9.51 -17.61
CA PRO A 51 -16.78 8.46 -17.90
C PRO A 51 -16.73 8.16 -19.40
N ARG A 52 -16.71 6.88 -19.76
CA ARG A 52 -16.82 6.46 -21.16
C ARG A 52 -18.10 7.10 -21.76
N PRO A 53 -18.02 7.78 -22.92
CA PRO A 53 -19.22 8.29 -23.58
C PRO A 53 -20.00 7.08 -24.12
N GLY A 54 -21.00 6.63 -23.36
CA GLY A 54 -21.82 5.47 -23.70
C GLY A 54 -22.79 5.00 -22.61
N ASP A 55 -22.46 5.22 -21.32
CA ASP A 55 -23.32 4.78 -20.22
C ASP A 55 -24.36 5.85 -19.84
N ALA A 56 -25.45 5.90 -20.62
CA ALA A 56 -26.61 6.75 -20.37
C ALA A 56 -27.46 6.33 -19.14
N THR A 57 -26.98 5.41 -18.30
CA THR A 57 -27.74 4.82 -17.18
C THR A 57 -27.34 5.33 -15.80
N GLY A 58 -26.36 6.24 -15.69
CA GLY A 58 -26.02 6.88 -14.41
C GLY A 58 -25.58 5.92 -13.29
N ARG A 59 -25.34 4.64 -13.61
CA ARG A 59 -24.73 3.68 -12.69
C ARG A 59 -23.23 3.83 -12.76
N TRP A 60 -22.68 4.52 -11.77
CA TRP A 60 -21.27 4.40 -11.43
C TRP A 60 -20.96 2.93 -11.16
N HIS A 61 -20.26 2.26 -12.08
CA HIS A 61 -19.61 0.99 -11.78
C HIS A 61 -18.25 1.31 -11.12
N PRO A 62 -18.01 0.96 -9.85
CA PRO A 62 -16.76 1.28 -9.16
C PRO A 62 -15.53 0.53 -9.71
N LEU A 63 -15.69 -0.32 -10.74
CA LEU A 63 -14.64 -1.21 -11.24
C LEU A 63 -13.92 -0.71 -12.52
N THR A 64 -14.21 0.49 -13.02
CA THR A 64 -13.64 0.99 -14.30
C THR A 64 -12.68 2.17 -14.20
N ALA A 65 -12.33 2.61 -12.99
CA ALA A 65 -11.06 3.33 -12.81
C ALA A 65 -9.98 2.27 -12.63
N LEU A 66 -9.46 1.73 -13.74
CA LEU A 66 -8.27 0.88 -13.67
C LEU A 66 -7.13 1.74 -13.11
N ALA A 67 -6.83 1.58 -11.83
CA ALA A 67 -5.62 2.16 -11.26
C ALA A 67 -4.44 1.61 -12.07
N GLN A 68 -3.72 2.50 -12.74
CA GLN A 68 -2.53 2.13 -13.47
C GLN A 68 -1.34 2.32 -12.54
N VAL A 69 -0.59 1.23 -12.36
CA VAL A 69 0.55 1.17 -11.46
C VAL A 69 1.82 0.96 -12.28
N VAL A 70 2.83 1.78 -12.03
CA VAL A 70 4.17 1.62 -12.58
C VAL A 70 5.08 1.12 -11.46
N VAL A 71 5.63 -0.09 -11.64
CA VAL A 71 6.58 -0.69 -10.71
C VAL A 71 7.98 -0.66 -11.32
N LEU A 72 8.90 0.08 -10.71
CA LEU A 72 10.32 0.06 -11.08
C LEU A 72 11.12 -0.88 -10.18
N THR A 73 11.98 -1.65 -10.82
CA THR A 73 12.91 -2.58 -10.16
C THR A 73 14.29 -2.44 -10.80
N GLU A 74 15.35 -2.59 -10.01
CA GLU A 74 16.75 -2.58 -10.46
C GLU A 74 17.21 -1.34 -11.27
N SER A 75 16.44 -0.25 -11.23
CA SER A 75 16.65 0.95 -12.04
C SER A 75 17.60 1.94 -11.35
N PRO A 76 18.40 2.75 -12.08
CA PRO A 76 19.22 3.80 -11.49
C PRO A 76 18.37 4.92 -10.89
N LEU A 77 18.92 5.63 -9.89
CA LEU A 77 18.18 6.66 -9.16
C LEU A 77 17.70 7.81 -10.07
N GLU A 78 18.49 8.19 -11.06
CA GLU A 78 18.11 9.23 -12.04
C GLU A 78 16.85 8.83 -12.82
N GLU A 79 16.75 7.57 -13.24
CA GLU A 79 15.56 7.05 -13.92
C GLU A 79 14.37 6.94 -12.97
N GLN A 80 14.59 6.49 -11.73
CA GLN A 80 13.53 6.46 -10.71
C GLN A 80 12.96 7.86 -10.44
N LEU A 81 13.82 8.88 -10.36
CA LEU A 81 13.41 10.27 -10.18
C LEU A 81 12.62 10.78 -11.39
N ARG A 82 13.15 10.59 -12.60
CA ARG A 82 12.49 11.03 -13.84
C ARG A 82 11.11 10.40 -14.00
N VAL A 83 11.01 9.07 -13.86
CA VAL A 83 9.73 8.34 -13.99
C VAL A 83 8.80 8.68 -12.83
N GLY A 84 9.32 8.79 -11.60
CA GLY A 84 8.52 9.17 -10.43
C GLY A 84 7.88 10.54 -10.57
N ASP A 85 8.62 11.55 -11.05
CA ASP A 85 8.10 12.90 -11.28
C ASP A 85 7.00 12.89 -12.36
N ILE A 86 7.18 12.12 -13.44
CA ILE A 86 6.17 11.94 -14.50
C ILE A 86 4.92 11.25 -13.95
N CYS A 87 5.07 10.16 -13.20
CA CYS A 87 3.94 9.41 -12.65
C CYS A 87 3.14 10.26 -11.66
N HIS A 88 3.81 10.95 -10.73
CA HIS A 88 3.16 11.80 -9.73
C HIS A 88 2.39 12.95 -10.38
N ALA A 89 2.99 13.65 -11.35
CA ALA A 89 2.35 14.76 -12.06
C ALA A 89 1.09 14.33 -12.84
N ASN A 90 1.04 13.07 -13.25
CA ASN A 90 -0.04 12.52 -14.06
C ASN A 90 -1.03 11.64 -13.27
N GLY A 91 -0.89 11.56 -11.94
CA GLY A 91 -1.77 10.77 -11.07
C GLY A 91 -1.65 9.26 -11.28
N ILE A 92 -0.49 8.78 -11.73
CA ILE A 92 -0.19 7.35 -11.92
C ILE A 92 0.42 6.81 -10.62
N CYS A 93 -0.10 5.69 -10.13
CA CYS A 93 0.46 5.03 -8.95
C CYS A 93 1.88 4.52 -9.26
N PHE A 94 2.84 4.83 -8.39
CA PHE A 94 4.25 4.56 -8.60
C PHE A 94 4.84 3.78 -7.44
N ILE A 95 5.52 2.68 -7.76
CA ILE A 95 6.16 1.80 -6.78
C ILE A 95 7.61 1.58 -7.20
N VAL A 96 8.55 1.69 -6.25
CA VAL A 96 9.94 1.29 -6.45
C VAL A 96 10.26 0.16 -5.49
N ALA A 97 10.77 -0.95 -6.02
CA ALA A 97 11.16 -2.10 -5.22
C ALA A 97 12.56 -2.56 -5.62
N ASP A 98 13.48 -2.60 -4.66
CA ASP A 98 14.84 -3.12 -4.87
C ASP A 98 15.22 -4.09 -3.76
N ALA A 99 15.85 -5.19 -4.15
CA ALA A 99 16.51 -6.12 -3.25
C ALA A 99 18.02 -6.11 -3.54
N LYS A 100 18.84 -5.91 -2.49
CA LYS A 100 20.31 -5.89 -2.57
C LYS A 100 20.89 -6.69 -1.38
N GLY A 101 21.36 -7.89 -1.67
CA GLY A 101 21.86 -8.83 -0.67
C GLY A 101 20.79 -9.19 0.36
N LEU A 102 21.04 -8.80 1.61
CA LEU A 102 20.15 -9.07 2.75
C LEU A 102 19.19 -7.93 3.08
N ALA A 103 19.21 -6.85 2.31
CA ALA A 103 18.34 -5.70 2.52
C ALA A 103 17.46 -5.47 1.29
N GLY A 104 16.29 -4.89 1.53
CA GLY A 104 15.39 -4.44 0.48
C GLY A 104 14.82 -3.08 0.81
N GLN A 105 14.40 -2.36 -0.22
CA GLN A 105 13.64 -1.12 -0.12
C GLN A 105 12.35 -1.25 -0.92
N LEU A 106 11.29 -0.67 -0.38
CA LEU A 106 10.00 -0.52 -1.04
C LEU A 106 9.52 0.91 -0.81
N PHE A 107 9.22 1.61 -1.90
CA PHE A 107 8.65 2.95 -1.89
C PHE A 107 7.35 2.92 -2.68
N CYS A 108 6.34 3.64 -2.19
CA CYS A 108 5.01 3.74 -2.81
C CYS A 108 4.60 5.20 -2.82
N ASP A 109 4.11 5.65 -3.98
CA ASP A 109 3.54 6.96 -4.22
C ASP A 109 2.25 6.79 -5.01
N PHE A 110 1.11 7.00 -4.35
CA PHE A 110 -0.22 6.90 -4.96
C PHE A 110 -0.82 8.28 -5.26
N GLY A 111 0.02 9.31 -5.31
CA GLY A 111 -0.38 10.70 -5.59
C GLY A 111 -0.93 11.45 -4.38
N GLU A 112 -1.41 12.67 -4.63
CA GLU A 112 -1.85 13.59 -3.58
C GLU A 112 -3.18 13.20 -2.93
N ARG A 113 -4.02 12.42 -3.62
CA ARG A 113 -5.36 12.04 -3.16
C ARG A 113 -5.62 10.57 -3.42
N PHE A 114 -5.30 9.75 -2.44
CA PHE A 114 -5.59 8.33 -2.45
C PHE A 114 -6.63 7.99 -1.39
N VAL A 115 -7.80 7.51 -1.82
CA VAL A 115 -8.92 7.19 -0.93
C VAL A 115 -8.85 5.71 -0.59
N VAL A 116 -8.50 5.39 0.66
CA VAL A 116 -8.54 4.03 1.17
C VAL A 116 -9.96 3.73 1.62
N HIS A 117 -10.65 2.89 0.86
CA HIS A 117 -12.04 2.52 1.14
C HIS A 117 -12.17 1.59 2.35
N ASP A 118 -11.23 0.67 2.55
CA ASP A 118 -11.16 -0.22 3.70
C ASP A 118 -9.78 -0.17 4.37
N PRO A 119 -9.61 0.65 5.43
CA PRO A 119 -8.30 0.89 6.04
C PRO A 119 -7.86 -0.18 7.03
N ALA A 120 -8.72 -1.14 7.40
CA ALA A 120 -8.39 -2.15 8.41
C ALA A 120 -8.37 -3.57 7.82
N GLU A 121 -7.39 -4.36 8.22
CA GLU A 121 -7.33 -5.79 7.86
C GLU A 121 -8.46 -6.56 8.56
N GLY A 122 -9.30 -7.24 7.77
CA GLY A 122 -10.37 -8.11 8.25
C GLY A 122 -11.78 -7.58 8.00
N GLU A 123 -12.78 -8.47 8.04
CA GLU A 123 -14.18 -8.13 7.76
C GLU A 123 -14.72 -7.09 8.77
N PRO A 124 -15.57 -6.14 8.34
CA PRO A 124 -16.22 -5.21 9.25
C PRO A 124 -17.01 -5.97 10.30
N LEU A 125 -16.94 -5.52 11.56
CA LEU A 125 -17.70 -6.15 12.64
C LEU A 125 -19.18 -6.05 12.32
N CYS A 126 -19.83 -7.21 12.28
CA CYS A 126 -21.27 -7.35 12.07
C CYS A 126 -21.89 -8.06 13.28
N ALA A 127 -22.99 -7.51 13.80
CA ALA A 127 -23.77 -8.15 14.85
C ALA A 127 -25.27 -8.13 14.50
N THR A 128 -26.02 -9.12 14.96
CA THR A 128 -27.47 -9.18 14.78
C THR A 128 -28.14 -8.36 15.87
N VAL A 129 -29.07 -7.49 15.47
CA VAL A 129 -29.90 -6.74 16.40
C VAL A 129 -31.01 -7.64 16.92
N GLN A 130 -31.13 -7.74 18.24
CA GLN A 130 -32.22 -8.45 18.91
C GLN A 130 -33.35 -7.48 19.29
N HIS A 131 -32.98 -6.32 19.81
CA HIS A 131 -33.94 -5.34 20.31
C HIS A 131 -33.36 -3.92 20.31
N ILE A 132 -34.20 -2.91 20.03
CA ILE A 132 -33.85 -1.49 20.12
C ILE A 132 -34.85 -0.79 21.04
N SER A 133 -34.38 -0.13 22.09
CA SER A 133 -35.25 0.67 22.97
C SER A 133 -35.52 2.04 22.38
N GLN A 134 -36.77 2.51 22.44
CA GLN A 134 -37.14 3.87 22.07
C GLN A 134 -36.87 4.84 23.22
N GLY A 135 -35.84 5.67 23.11
CA GLY A 135 -35.47 6.65 24.14
C GLY A 135 -34.27 7.52 23.77
N ASN A 136 -33.90 8.41 24.69
CA ASN A 136 -32.72 9.27 24.58
C ASN A 136 -31.81 9.03 25.80
N PRO A 137 -30.73 8.24 25.67
CA PRO A 137 -30.23 7.58 24.46
C PRO A 137 -30.95 6.26 24.14
N GLY A 138 -30.95 5.85 22.87
CA GLY A 138 -31.44 4.54 22.45
C GLY A 138 -30.46 3.42 22.82
N ILE A 139 -30.96 2.26 23.26
CA ILE A 139 -30.13 1.11 23.63
C ILE A 139 -30.44 -0.03 22.65
N VAL A 140 -29.42 -0.46 21.92
CA VAL A 140 -29.45 -1.59 21.00
C VAL A 140 -28.88 -2.81 21.70
N THR A 141 -29.69 -3.85 21.82
CA THR A 141 -29.24 -5.17 22.27
C THR A 141 -28.83 -5.98 21.04
N CYS A 142 -27.55 -6.29 20.94
CA CYS A 142 -26.95 -7.05 19.84
C CYS A 142 -26.41 -8.39 20.32
N THR A 143 -26.42 -9.38 19.43
CA THR A 143 -25.71 -10.64 19.60
C THR A 143 -24.69 -10.79 18.47
N GLY A 144 -23.51 -11.33 18.76
CA GLY A 144 -22.47 -11.53 17.75
C GLY A 144 -22.94 -12.44 16.62
N ALA A 145 -22.38 -12.25 15.43
CA ALA A 145 -22.57 -13.17 14.32
C ALA A 145 -22.06 -14.58 14.70
N GLU A 146 -22.82 -15.61 14.35
CA GLU A 146 -22.45 -17.03 14.40
C GLU A 146 -21.80 -17.52 15.70
N GLY A 147 -22.52 -17.42 16.83
CA GLY A 147 -22.12 -18.07 18.09
C GLY A 147 -21.04 -17.34 18.90
N SER A 148 -20.63 -16.15 18.46
CA SER A 148 -19.72 -15.26 19.17
C SER A 148 -20.37 -14.64 20.41
N ARG A 149 -19.67 -14.63 21.55
CA ARG A 149 -20.13 -13.99 22.80
C ARG A 149 -19.97 -12.47 22.74
N GLY A 150 -20.86 -11.80 21.99
CA GLY A 150 -21.01 -10.34 22.01
C GLY A 150 -20.71 -9.65 20.69
N HIS A 151 -20.82 -8.32 20.70
CA HIS A 151 -20.76 -7.49 19.49
C HIS A 151 -19.37 -6.95 19.12
N HIS A 152 -18.38 -7.10 20.02
CA HIS A 152 -16.95 -6.74 19.81
C HIS A 152 -16.61 -5.29 19.39
N PHE A 153 -17.60 -4.41 19.17
CA PHE A 153 -17.38 -2.98 18.96
C PHE A 153 -16.68 -2.29 20.14
N GLY A 154 -15.97 -1.20 19.85
CA GLY A 154 -15.37 -0.28 20.82
C GLY A 154 -16.14 1.05 20.95
N ASP A 155 -15.83 1.79 22.00
CA ASP A 155 -16.39 3.14 22.22
C ASP A 155 -15.94 4.11 21.12
N GLY A 156 -16.91 4.74 20.45
CA GLY A 156 -16.68 5.71 19.38
C GLY A 156 -16.66 5.13 17.97
N ASP A 157 -16.88 3.82 17.81
CA ASP A 157 -17.05 3.20 16.50
C ASP A 157 -18.29 3.75 15.78
N LEU A 158 -18.16 4.03 14.48
CA LEU A 158 -19.31 4.38 13.65
C LEU A 158 -19.98 3.10 13.18
N VAL A 159 -21.31 3.05 13.28
CA VAL A 159 -22.10 1.91 12.81
C VAL A 159 -23.25 2.35 11.92
N THR A 160 -23.68 1.46 11.05
CA THR A 160 -24.90 1.59 10.25
C THR A 160 -25.81 0.40 10.51
N PHE A 161 -27.12 0.61 10.37
CA PHE A 161 -28.14 -0.40 10.55
C PHE A 161 -28.74 -0.79 9.20
N SER A 162 -29.02 -2.07 9.01
CA SER A 162 -29.71 -2.54 7.81
C SER A 162 -30.69 -3.65 8.15
N GLY A 163 -31.82 -3.71 7.44
CA GLY A 163 -32.83 -4.76 7.64
C GLY A 163 -33.59 -4.68 8.97
N VAL A 164 -33.61 -3.53 9.62
CA VAL A 164 -34.43 -3.28 10.82
C VAL A 164 -35.89 -3.10 10.41
N GLU A 165 -36.80 -3.90 10.94
CA GLU A 165 -38.24 -3.74 10.73
C GLU A 165 -38.92 -3.04 11.90
N GLY A 166 -39.90 -2.19 11.60
CA GLY A 166 -40.57 -1.33 12.58
C GLY A 166 -39.88 0.03 12.70
N MET A 167 -38.61 0.04 13.11
CA MET A 167 -37.77 1.24 13.25
C MET A 167 -36.94 1.47 11.97
N THR A 168 -37.62 1.64 10.83
CA THR A 168 -36.98 1.70 9.51
C THR A 168 -36.14 2.95 9.30
N GLU A 169 -36.39 4.00 10.08
CA GLU A 169 -35.65 5.26 10.05
C GLU A 169 -34.15 5.04 10.30
N LEU A 170 -33.80 4.02 11.09
CA LEU A 170 -32.40 3.64 11.34
C LEU A 170 -31.70 3.05 10.11
N ASN A 171 -32.44 2.45 9.16
CA ASN A 171 -31.83 1.85 7.98
C ASN A 171 -31.28 2.90 7.00
N ASP A 172 -31.86 4.10 7.00
CA ASP A 172 -31.48 5.20 6.11
C ASP A 172 -30.67 6.29 6.84
N CYS A 173 -30.28 6.05 8.10
CA CYS A 173 -29.49 6.99 8.89
C CYS A 173 -28.01 7.01 8.47
N GLU A 174 -27.40 8.19 8.58
CA GLU A 174 -25.94 8.33 8.48
C GLU A 174 -25.23 7.54 9.60
N PRO A 175 -23.98 7.11 9.37
CA PRO A 175 -23.22 6.35 10.36
C PRO A 175 -23.18 7.06 11.72
N CYS A 176 -23.67 6.40 12.77
CA CYS A 176 -23.76 6.98 14.10
C CYS A 176 -22.68 6.39 15.03
N PRO A 177 -22.06 7.20 15.90
CA PRO A 177 -21.11 6.70 16.89
C PRO A 177 -21.83 5.90 17.96
N VAL A 178 -21.27 4.75 18.35
CA VAL A 178 -21.78 3.92 19.44
C VAL A 178 -20.96 4.08 20.71
N ARG A 179 -21.62 3.93 21.86
CA ARG A 179 -20.97 3.73 23.15
C ARG A 179 -21.30 2.34 23.69
N VAL A 180 -20.29 1.59 24.07
CA VAL A 180 -20.40 0.23 24.57
C VAL A 180 -20.79 0.27 26.05
N LEU A 181 -21.94 -0.32 26.39
CA LEU A 181 -22.38 -0.44 27.78
C LEU A 181 -21.94 -1.78 28.38
N ASP A 182 -22.15 -2.87 27.64
CA ASP A 182 -21.74 -4.22 28.02
C ASP A 182 -21.43 -5.05 26.75
N ALA A 183 -21.20 -6.36 26.88
CA ALA A 183 -20.86 -7.21 25.72
C ALA A 183 -22.00 -7.39 24.70
N PHE A 184 -23.23 -7.00 25.05
CA PHE A 184 -24.46 -7.20 24.27
C PHE A 184 -25.25 -5.90 24.05
N ARG A 185 -24.86 -4.79 24.67
CA ARG A 185 -25.61 -3.53 24.64
C ARG A 185 -24.74 -2.39 24.16
N LEU A 186 -25.25 -1.75 23.11
CA LEU A 186 -24.71 -0.54 22.52
C LEU A 186 -25.69 0.60 22.77
N GLU A 187 -25.16 1.75 23.15
CA GLU A 187 -25.90 3.00 23.21
C GLU A 187 -25.73 3.75 21.89
N ILE A 188 -26.85 4.17 21.33
CA ILE A 188 -26.97 4.99 20.12
C ILE A 188 -27.62 6.33 20.44
N GLY A 189 -27.74 7.20 19.44
CA GLY A 189 -28.38 8.51 19.55
C GLY A 189 -29.86 8.47 19.97
N ASP A 190 -30.51 9.62 19.90
CA ASP A 190 -31.93 9.75 20.24
C ASP A 190 -32.81 8.96 19.26
N THR A 191 -33.56 8.00 19.80
CA THR A 191 -34.52 7.18 19.03
C THR A 191 -35.97 7.50 19.39
N SER A 192 -36.22 8.52 20.21
CA SER A 192 -37.55 8.82 20.76
C SER A 192 -38.58 9.17 19.67
N THR A 193 -38.12 9.77 18.56
CA THR A 193 -38.92 10.15 17.42
C THR A 193 -39.17 9.01 16.43
N PHE A 194 -38.50 7.87 16.61
CA PHE A 194 -38.59 6.75 15.67
C PHE A 194 -39.75 5.82 15.98
N SER A 195 -40.14 5.07 14.96
CA SER A 195 -41.16 4.04 15.06
C SER A 195 -40.71 2.89 15.97
N PRO A 196 -41.63 2.21 16.68
CA PRO A 196 -41.26 1.12 17.59
C PRO A 196 -40.66 -0.06 16.81
N TYR A 197 -39.53 -0.56 17.30
CA TYR A 197 -38.84 -1.73 16.77
C TYR A 197 -39.74 -2.97 16.80
N ARG A 198 -39.75 -3.75 15.71
CA ARG A 198 -40.51 -5.01 15.62
C ARG A 198 -39.59 -6.22 15.64
N CYS A 199 -38.70 -6.34 14.66
CA CYS A 199 -37.82 -7.49 14.51
C CYS A 199 -36.72 -7.25 13.48
N GLY A 200 -35.70 -8.10 13.53
CA GLY A 200 -34.63 -8.15 12.55
C GLY A 200 -33.66 -6.98 12.65
N GLY A 201 -32.64 -7.03 11.81
CA GLY A 201 -31.64 -5.98 11.70
C GLY A 201 -30.23 -6.48 11.96
N TRP A 202 -29.31 -5.83 11.28
CA TRP A 202 -27.87 -6.03 11.40
C TRP A 202 -27.26 -4.67 11.71
N VAL A 203 -26.32 -4.67 12.65
CA VAL A 203 -25.44 -3.53 12.88
C VAL A 203 -24.09 -3.86 12.27
N SER A 204 -23.59 -2.99 11.41
CA SER A 204 -22.32 -3.16 10.72
C SER A 204 -21.43 -1.96 11.02
N GLN A 205 -20.16 -2.21 11.35
CA GLN A 205 -19.17 -1.15 11.55
C GLN A 205 -18.94 -0.41 10.23
N VAL A 206 -19.06 0.91 10.25
CA VAL A 206 -18.67 1.77 9.15
C VAL A 206 -17.26 2.26 9.41
N ARG A 207 -16.34 1.91 8.51
CA ARG A 207 -14.98 2.45 8.50
C ARG A 207 -14.99 3.65 7.56
N PRO A 208 -14.82 4.89 8.06
CA PRO A 208 -14.78 6.05 7.18
C PRO A 208 -13.59 5.91 6.23
N HIS A 209 -13.80 6.34 4.99
CA HIS A 209 -12.72 6.38 4.00
C HIS A 209 -11.57 7.25 4.51
N GLN A 210 -10.34 6.76 4.40
CA GLN A 210 -9.16 7.54 4.77
C GLN A 210 -8.55 8.13 3.51
N GLU A 211 -8.48 9.46 3.46
CA GLU A 211 -7.73 10.15 2.42
C GLU A 211 -6.26 10.24 2.84
N HIS A 212 -5.39 9.67 2.02
CA HIS A 212 -3.95 9.74 2.18
C HIS A 212 -3.34 10.57 1.05
N SER A 213 -2.36 11.40 1.41
CA SER A 213 -1.52 12.11 0.46
C SER A 213 -0.09 11.56 0.51
N TYR A 214 0.42 11.21 -0.66
CA TYR A 214 1.78 10.73 -0.84
C TYR A 214 2.66 11.86 -1.36
N GLU A 215 3.92 11.87 -0.94
CA GLU A 215 4.92 12.84 -1.40
C GLU A 215 5.72 12.24 -2.55
N PRO A 216 6.11 13.05 -3.56
CA PRO A 216 6.89 12.57 -4.68
C PRO A 216 8.23 12.01 -4.21
N LEU A 217 8.79 11.05 -4.96
CA LEU A 217 10.04 10.36 -4.63
C LEU A 217 11.16 11.33 -4.24
N ARG A 218 11.30 12.44 -4.96
CA ARG A 218 12.34 13.46 -4.73
C ARG A 218 12.29 14.06 -3.33
N GLN A 219 11.08 14.29 -2.81
CA GLN A 219 10.85 14.82 -1.47
C GLN A 219 11.01 13.71 -0.41
N ALA A 220 10.47 12.52 -0.68
CA ALA A 220 10.59 11.37 0.20
C ALA A 220 12.04 10.91 0.40
N LEU A 221 12.92 11.10 -0.60
CA LEU A 221 14.36 10.82 -0.48
C LEU A 221 15.07 11.73 0.52
N ALA A 222 14.66 13.01 0.59
CA ALA A 222 15.21 13.98 1.52
C ALA A 222 14.69 13.75 2.94
N MET A 223 13.38 13.52 3.08
CA MET A 223 12.72 13.32 4.37
C MET A 223 11.79 12.10 4.32
N PRO A 224 12.32 10.89 4.57
CA PRO A 224 11.54 9.66 4.40
C PRO A 224 10.58 9.44 5.57
N LYS A 225 9.30 9.17 5.25
CA LYS A 225 8.29 8.70 6.20
C LYS A 225 8.36 7.17 6.32
N ILE A 226 9.35 6.68 7.05
CA ILE A 226 9.58 5.24 7.22
C ILE A 226 8.55 4.65 8.18
N ARG A 227 7.81 3.63 7.72
CA ARG A 227 6.94 2.82 8.57
C ARG A 227 7.80 1.80 9.32
N VAL A 228 7.77 1.83 10.65
CA VAL A 228 8.48 0.88 11.52
C VAL A 228 7.52 0.28 12.53
N GLY A 229 7.70 -1.02 12.83
CA GLY A 229 6.88 -1.70 13.85
C GLY A 229 7.25 -1.28 15.27
N SER A 230 8.51 -0.88 15.47
CA SER A 230 8.99 -0.35 16.75
C SER A 230 9.86 0.91 16.54
N PRO A 231 9.81 1.90 17.45
CA PRO A 231 10.66 3.09 17.36
C PRO A 231 12.17 2.79 17.41
N MET A 232 12.55 1.62 17.94
CA MET A 232 13.95 1.19 18.06
C MET A 232 14.57 0.79 16.72
N GLU A 233 13.75 0.43 15.72
CA GLU A 233 14.22 0.07 14.38
C GLU A 233 14.51 1.29 13.51
N LEU A 234 13.97 2.45 13.88
CA LEU A 234 14.05 3.68 13.10
C LEU A 234 15.50 4.12 12.75
N PRO A 235 16.48 4.08 13.68
CA PRO A 235 17.87 4.43 13.36
C PRO A 235 18.48 3.51 12.30
N ARG A 236 18.19 2.20 12.38
CA ARG A 236 18.67 1.20 11.42
C ARG A 236 18.04 1.42 10.04
N CYS A 237 16.74 1.68 9.97
CA CYS A 237 16.06 1.97 8.71
C CYS A 237 16.57 3.26 8.05
N ARG A 238 16.85 4.31 8.84
CA ARG A 238 17.49 5.54 8.34
C ARG A 238 18.90 5.29 7.80
N SER A 239 19.66 4.43 8.48
CA SER A 239 21.00 4.02 8.04
C SER A 239 20.94 3.24 6.73
N LEU A 240 19.98 2.33 6.58
CA LEU A 240 19.74 1.61 5.32
C LEU A 240 19.30 2.55 4.20
N HIS A 241 18.39 3.49 4.46
CA HIS A 241 17.98 4.50 3.48
C HIS A 241 19.19 5.31 2.96
N ALA A 242 20.05 5.76 3.87
CA ALA A 242 21.30 6.44 3.49
C ALA A 242 22.24 5.51 2.70
N ALA A 243 22.31 4.23 3.05
CA ALA A 243 23.14 3.24 2.37
C ALA A 243 22.65 2.94 0.94
N PHE A 244 21.33 2.84 0.70
CA PHE A 244 20.77 2.69 -0.65
C PHE A 244 21.05 3.92 -1.52
N ARG A 245 20.89 5.14 -0.96
CA ARG A 245 21.26 6.38 -1.67
C ARG A 245 22.74 6.42 -2.02
N ALA A 246 23.60 6.03 -1.07
CA ALA A 246 25.04 5.93 -1.29
C ALA A 246 25.40 4.86 -2.34
N LEU A 247 24.65 3.75 -2.39
CA LEU A 247 24.86 2.71 -3.39
C LEU A 247 24.56 3.21 -4.82
N HIS A 248 23.51 4.00 -4.99
CA HIS A 248 23.23 4.64 -6.29
C HIS A 248 24.35 5.61 -6.69
N ALA A 249 24.79 6.47 -5.77
CA ALA A 249 25.91 7.39 -6.02
C ALA A 249 27.22 6.64 -6.33
N PHE A 250 27.51 5.55 -5.62
CA PHE A 250 28.68 4.71 -5.89
C PHE A 250 28.62 4.08 -7.28
N ARG A 251 27.44 3.58 -7.69
CA ARG A 251 27.23 3.00 -9.02
C ARG A 251 27.43 4.04 -10.12
N GLU A 252 27.03 5.29 -9.89
CA GLU A 252 27.26 6.41 -10.79
C GLU A 252 28.75 6.77 -10.89
N GLU A 253 29.47 6.86 -9.75
CA GLU A 253 30.91 7.18 -9.73
C GLU A 253 31.79 6.08 -10.36
N ARG A 254 31.47 4.80 -10.11
CA ARG A 254 32.34 3.67 -10.46
C ARG A 254 31.85 2.84 -11.63
N GLY A 255 30.61 3.05 -12.10
CA GLY A 255 29.97 2.24 -13.14
C GLY A 255 29.67 0.80 -12.73
N ARG A 256 29.82 0.45 -11.44
CA ARG A 256 29.64 -0.89 -10.89
C ARG A 256 29.12 -0.86 -9.46
N LEU A 257 28.61 -1.98 -8.98
CA LEU A 257 28.31 -2.18 -7.55
C LEU A 257 29.60 -2.44 -6.75
N PRO A 258 29.58 -2.24 -5.42
CA PRO A 258 30.67 -2.62 -4.52
C PRO A 258 31.03 -4.10 -4.65
N TRP A 259 32.32 -4.43 -4.63
CA TRP A 259 32.76 -5.82 -4.63
C TRP A 259 32.43 -6.51 -3.31
N PRO A 260 32.02 -7.79 -3.32
CA PRO A 260 31.70 -8.52 -2.10
C PRO A 260 32.90 -8.56 -1.14
N ARG A 261 32.68 -8.11 0.11
CA ARG A 261 33.68 -8.07 1.18
C ARG A 261 34.96 -7.27 0.85
N ALA A 262 34.87 -6.27 -0.04
CA ALA A 262 35.96 -5.35 -0.31
C ALA A 262 35.92 -4.17 0.68
N PRO A 263 36.91 -4.00 1.57
CA PRO A 263 36.89 -2.95 2.60
C PRO A 263 36.99 -1.54 2.00
N GLU A 264 37.72 -1.37 0.89
CA GLU A 264 37.88 -0.07 0.23
C GLU A 264 36.56 0.44 -0.36
N ASP A 265 35.81 -0.43 -1.05
CA ASP A 265 34.50 -0.09 -1.58
C ASP A 265 33.48 0.16 -0.46
N ALA A 266 33.54 -0.63 0.62
CA ALA A 266 32.66 -0.46 1.77
C ALA A 266 32.87 0.88 2.49
N GLU A 267 34.12 1.30 2.68
CA GLU A 267 34.41 2.61 3.28
C GLU A 267 34.00 3.74 2.35
N ARG A 268 34.17 3.59 1.02
CA ARG A 268 33.69 4.59 0.06
C ARG A 268 32.16 4.75 0.11
N VAL A 269 31.41 3.66 0.24
CA VAL A 269 29.94 3.72 0.41
C VAL A 269 29.59 4.40 1.74
N LEU A 270 30.36 4.16 2.81
CA LEU A 270 30.15 4.84 4.09
C LEU A 270 30.40 6.35 4.01
N GLU A 271 31.45 6.79 3.31
CA GLU A 271 31.71 8.21 3.06
C GLU A 271 30.55 8.89 2.32
N LEU A 272 30.03 8.24 1.28
CA LEU A 272 28.87 8.72 0.52
C LEU A 272 27.59 8.71 1.37
N ALA A 273 27.41 7.70 2.24
CA ALA A 273 26.27 7.65 3.15
C ALA A 273 26.32 8.77 4.19
N ARG A 274 27.52 9.10 4.71
CA ARG A 274 27.71 10.23 5.64
C ARG A 274 27.40 11.57 4.97
N SER A 275 27.83 11.78 3.73
CA SER A 275 27.57 13.04 3.02
C SER A 275 26.09 13.22 2.67
N LEU A 276 25.40 12.15 2.23
CA LEU A 276 24.00 12.18 1.84
C LEU A 276 23.03 12.07 3.03
N GLY A 277 23.48 11.47 4.13
CA GLY A 277 22.70 11.18 5.33
C GLY A 277 22.84 12.22 6.45
N ALA A 278 23.61 13.30 6.25
CA ALA A 278 23.84 14.33 7.27
C ALA A 278 22.55 14.92 7.88
N GLN A 279 21.46 14.92 7.13
CA GLN A 279 20.15 15.42 7.56
C GLN A 279 19.31 14.38 8.33
N LEU A 280 19.66 13.09 8.25
CA LEU A 280 18.87 11.97 8.78
C LEU A 280 19.26 11.55 10.21
N GLY A 281 20.36 12.11 10.74
CA GLY A 281 20.87 11.85 12.09
C GLY A 281 22.06 10.88 12.12
N PRO A 282 22.40 10.31 13.29
CA PRO A 282 23.53 9.42 13.44
C PRO A 282 23.32 8.12 12.66
N LEU A 283 24.33 7.71 11.90
CA LEU A 283 24.32 6.49 11.09
C LEU A 283 24.97 5.33 11.85
N GLU A 284 24.38 4.15 11.76
CA GLU A 284 25.00 2.90 12.21
C GLU A 284 26.01 2.43 11.16
N GLU A 285 27.27 2.80 11.33
CA GLU A 285 28.32 2.56 10.33
C GLU A 285 28.52 1.07 10.00
N ASP A 286 28.40 0.20 11.00
CA ASP A 286 28.56 -1.25 10.82
C ASP A 286 27.47 -1.83 9.92
N VAL A 287 26.24 -1.29 10.00
CA VAL A 287 25.14 -1.68 9.11
C VAL A 287 25.43 -1.26 7.68
N VAL A 288 25.96 -0.05 7.48
CA VAL A 288 26.31 0.47 6.14
C VAL A 288 27.46 -0.34 5.52
N ARG A 289 28.52 -0.64 6.29
CA ARG A 289 29.65 -1.46 5.80
C ARG A 289 29.22 -2.89 5.49
N ALA A 290 28.39 -3.48 6.35
CA ALA A 290 27.83 -4.81 6.12
C ALA A 290 26.96 -4.83 4.85
N PHE A 291 26.09 -3.83 4.67
CA PHE A 291 25.26 -3.67 3.48
C PHE A 291 26.11 -3.54 2.21
N ALA A 292 27.12 -2.67 2.21
CA ALA A 292 28.01 -2.51 1.05
C ALA A 292 28.67 -3.84 0.66
N SER A 293 29.11 -4.62 1.65
CA SER A 293 29.75 -5.92 1.45
C SER A 293 28.84 -7.00 0.85
N VAL A 294 27.52 -6.89 1.01
CA VAL A 294 26.54 -7.86 0.50
C VAL A 294 25.69 -7.32 -0.67
N SER A 295 25.81 -6.03 -1.00
CA SER A 295 24.95 -5.32 -1.95
C SER A 295 24.92 -5.90 -3.37
N ALA A 296 26.00 -6.57 -3.78
CA ALA A 296 26.09 -7.25 -5.07
C ALA A 296 25.35 -8.61 -5.11
N GLY A 297 24.89 -9.13 -3.98
CA GLY A 297 24.16 -10.39 -3.91
C GLY A 297 22.71 -10.24 -4.36
N ASP A 298 22.22 -11.22 -5.11
CA ASP A 298 20.79 -11.39 -5.41
C ASP A 298 20.30 -12.69 -4.75
N LEU A 299 19.49 -12.55 -3.70
CA LEU A 299 19.01 -13.66 -2.88
C LEU A 299 17.53 -13.91 -3.13
N CYS A 300 17.21 -15.10 -3.64
CA CYS A 300 15.84 -15.51 -3.94
C CYS A 300 14.85 -15.27 -2.78
N PRO A 301 15.15 -15.62 -1.51
CA PRO A 301 14.22 -15.36 -0.41
C PRO A 301 13.91 -13.87 -0.19
N VAL A 302 14.91 -13.00 -0.33
CA VAL A 302 14.76 -11.55 -0.16
C VAL A 302 13.98 -10.96 -1.33
N ALA A 303 14.32 -11.36 -2.55
CA ALA A 303 13.60 -10.96 -3.76
C ALA A 303 12.12 -11.39 -3.72
N SER A 304 11.83 -12.62 -3.27
CA SER A 304 10.47 -13.12 -3.10
C SER A 304 9.68 -12.35 -2.04
N PHE A 305 10.30 -12.05 -0.89
CA PHE A 305 9.65 -11.29 0.16
C PHE A 305 9.31 -9.86 -0.27
N ILE A 306 10.29 -9.12 -0.80
CA ILE A 306 10.09 -7.75 -1.28
C ILE A 306 9.15 -7.72 -2.49
N GLY A 307 9.28 -8.69 -3.40
CA GLY A 307 8.39 -8.83 -4.55
C GLY A 307 6.93 -9.09 -4.15
N ALA A 308 6.69 -9.90 -3.12
CA ALA A 308 5.36 -10.13 -2.59
C ALA A 308 4.76 -8.86 -1.96
N LEU A 309 5.56 -8.09 -1.20
CA LEU A 309 5.13 -6.81 -0.66
C LEU A 309 4.80 -5.81 -1.78
N ALA A 310 5.68 -5.66 -2.76
CA ALA A 310 5.46 -4.76 -3.90
C ALA A 310 4.21 -5.15 -4.70
N ALA A 311 3.97 -6.45 -4.91
CA ALA A 311 2.77 -6.93 -5.58
C ALA A 311 1.50 -6.64 -4.77
N GLN A 312 1.54 -6.79 -3.45
CA GLN A 312 0.41 -6.43 -2.58
C GLN A 312 0.13 -4.93 -2.60
N GLU A 313 1.17 -4.09 -2.61
CA GLU A 313 0.99 -2.63 -2.75
C GLU A 313 0.47 -2.24 -4.13
N ALA A 314 0.80 -2.98 -5.19
CA ALA A 314 0.26 -2.74 -6.53
C ALA A 314 -1.22 -3.15 -6.68
N LEU A 315 -1.74 -4.00 -5.78
CA LEU A 315 -3.15 -4.38 -5.75
C LEU A 315 -4.03 -3.41 -4.95
N LYS A 316 -3.42 -2.62 -4.06
CA LYS A 316 -4.11 -1.62 -3.26
C LYS A 316 -4.48 -0.41 -4.12
#